data_AF-A0A972KR08-F1
#
_entry.id   AF-A0A972KR08-F1
#
_cell.length_a   1.000
_cell.length_b   1.000
_cell.length_c   1.000
_cell.angle_alpha   90.00
_cell.angle_beta   90.00
_cell.angle_gamma   90.00
#
_symmetry.space_group_name_H-M   'P 1'
#
loop_
_entity.id
_entity.type
_entity.pdbx_description
1 polymer ?
#
loop_
_entity_poly.entity_id
_entity_poly.type
_entity_poly.pdbx_seq_one_letter_code
_entity_poly.pdbx_strand_id
1 'polypeptide(L)' 'MNVKQFLQEAILVFVLTLVVSAGASYLYSLLVHGAGAFDWDSAFLFAIIFAIVLPTVNATGNRKKN' A
#
# COMPACT_ATOMS: atom_id res chain seq x y z
N MET A 1 9.28 -4.72 17.27
CA MET A 1 7.87 -4.32 17.19
C MET A 1 7.01 -5.50 17.64
N ASN A 2 5.99 -5.27 18.46
CA ASN A 2 5.04 -6.30 18.88
C ASN A 2 3.98 -6.54 17.78
N VAL A 3 3.36 -7.72 17.77
CA VAL A 3 2.42 -8.14 16.72
C VAL A 3 1.25 -7.16 16.54
N LYS A 4 0.70 -6.62 17.64
CA LYS A 4 -0.39 -5.63 17.58
C LYS A 4 0.00 -4.38 16.80
N GLN A 5 1.19 -3.84 17.06
CA GLN A 5 1.69 -2.64 16.39
C GLN A 5 1.98 -2.92 14.91
N PHE A 6 2.55 -4.09 14.60
CA PHE A 6 2.74 -4.52 13.22
C PHE A 6 1.43 -4.57 12.45
N LEU A 7 0.38 -5.18 13.02
CA LEU A 7 -0.92 -5.27 12.36
C LEU A 7 -1.56 -3.88 12.15
N GLN A 8 -1.45 -2.98 13.12
CA GLN A 8 -1.96 -1.61 12.98
C GLN A 8 -1.25 -0.85 11.84
N GLU A 9 0.08 -0.92 11.80
CA GLU A 9 0.87 -0.30 10.73
C GLU A 9 0.58 -0.93 9.37
N ALA A 10 0.49 -2.26 9.29
CA ALA A 10 0.16 -2.99 8.07
C ALA A 10 -1.23 -2.61 7.53
N ILE A 11 -2.26 -2.54 8.38
CA ILE A 11 -3.63 -2.16 7.98
C ILE A 11 -3.64 -0.72 7.45
N LEU A 12 -2.96 0.20 8.12
CA LEU A 12 -2.88 1.60 7.69
C LEU A 12 -2.21 1.72 6.32
N VAL A 13 -1.06 1.05 6.15
CA VAL A 13 -0.34 1.02 4.86
C VAL A 13 -1.19 0.36 3.76
N PHE A 14 -1.89 -0.73 4.07
CA PHE A 14 -2.77 -1.41 3.14
C PHE A 14 -3.85 -0.47 2.61
N VAL A 15 -4.61 0.17 3.50
CA VAL A 15 -5.72 1.05 3.12
C VAL A 15 -5.22 2.25 2.32
N LEU A 16 -4.14 2.89 2.77
CA LEU A 16 -3.55 4.03 2.05
C LEU A 16 -3.09 3.64 0.66
N THR A 17 -2.36 2.54 0.54
CA THR A 17 -1.86 2.06 -0.76
C THR A 17 -3.03 1.72 -1.69
N LEU A 18 -4.04 1.01 -1.19
CA LEU A 18 -5.20 0.62 -1.99
C LEU A 18 -5.91 1.85 -2.55
N VAL A 19 -6.18 2.86 -1.72
CA VAL A 19 -6.85 4.09 -2.14
C VAL A 19 -6.01 4.87 -3.14
N VAL A 20 -4.70 5.01 -2.89
CA VAL A 20 -3.80 5.74 -3.78
C VAL A 20 -3.64 5.03 -5.12
N SER A 21 -3.42 3.71 -5.14
CA SER A 21 -3.28 2.92 -6.36
C SER A 21 -4.58 2.86 -7.16
N ALA A 22 -5.73 2.70 -6.50
CA ALA A 22 -7.04 2.75 -7.16
C ALA A 22 -7.29 4.14 -7.76
N GLY A 23 -7.02 5.22 -7.02
CA GLY A 23 -7.15 6.59 -7.53
C GLY A 23 -6.21 6.89 -8.69
N ALA A 24 -4.94 6.47 -8.59
CA ALA A 24 -3.95 6.67 -9.64
C ALA A 24 -4.32 5.90 -10.92
N SER A 25 -4.76 4.64 -10.79
CA SER A 25 -5.20 3.85 -11.95
C SER A 25 -6.46 4.44 -12.60
N TYR A 26 -7.43 4.89 -11.80
CA TYR A 26 -8.61 5.56 -12.31
C TYR A 26 -8.28 6.85 -13.06
N LEU A 27 -7.44 7.72 -12.48
CA LEU A 27 -7.03 8.96 -13.12
C LEU A 27 -6.26 8.69 -14.41
N TYR A 28 -5.35 7.72 -14.40
CA TYR A 28 -4.61 7.33 -15.60
C TYR A 28 -5.56 6.79 -16.69
N SER A 29 -6.49 5.91 -16.33
CA SER A 29 -7.50 5.38 -17.25
C SER A 29 -8.38 6.48 -17.82
N LEU A 30 -8.80 7.44 -16.99
CA LEU A 30 -9.63 8.56 -17.40
C LEU A 30 -8.88 9.50 -18.35
N LEU A 31 -7.64 9.87 -18.03
CA LEU A 31 -6.86 10.84 -18.81
C LEU A 31 -6.35 10.26 -20.13
N VAL A 32 -5.95 8.99 -20.14
CA VAL A 32 -5.30 8.36 -21.31
C VAL A 32 -6.30 7.64 -22.19
N HIS A 33 -7.28 6.95 -21.60
CA HIS A 33 -8.21 6.07 -22.33
C HIS A 33 -9.65 6.62 -22.35
N GLY A 34 -9.95 7.69 -21.60
CA GLY A 34 -11.29 8.29 -21.54
C GLY A 34 -12.36 7.41 -20.89
N ALA A 35 -11.98 6.25 -20.33
CA ALA A 35 -12.90 5.23 -19.83
C ALA A 35 -13.20 5.35 -18.33
N GLY A 36 -12.24 5.85 -17.53
CA GLY A 36 -12.40 6.00 -16.07
C GLY A 36 -12.54 4.66 -15.35
N ALA A 37 -11.68 3.69 -15.64
CA ALA A 37 -11.72 2.36 -15.01
C ALA A 37 -10.71 2.25 -13.86
N PHE A 38 -11.13 1.62 -12.75
CA PHE A 38 -10.25 1.24 -11.65
C PHE A 38 -9.56 -0.09 -11.96
N ASP A 39 -8.25 -0.17 -11.73
CA ASP A 39 -7.49 -1.43 -11.75
C ASP A 39 -7.37 -1.99 -10.32
N TRP A 40 -8.35 -2.81 -9.93
CA TRP A 40 -8.40 -3.42 -8.60
C TRP A 40 -7.31 -4.46 -8.39
N ASP A 41 -6.99 -5.26 -9.41
CA ASP A 41 -6.02 -6.36 -9.30
C ASP A 41 -4.63 -5.82 -8.93
N SER A 42 -4.17 -4.80 -9.66
CA SER A 42 -2.90 -4.14 -9.35
C SER A 42 -2.95 -3.42 -8.01
N ALA A 43 -4.05 -2.73 -7.68
CA ALA A 43 -4.16 -1.99 -6.43
C ALA A 43 -4.14 -2.90 -5.19
N PHE A 44 -4.83 -4.04 -5.23
CA PHE A 44 -4.80 -5.04 -4.15
C PHE A 44 -3.42 -5.67 -4.02
N LEU A 45 -2.77 -6.02 -5.14
CA LEU A 45 -1.43 -6.58 -5.11
C LEU A 45 -0.43 -5.63 -4.45
N PHE A 46 -0.42 -4.35 -4.85
CA PHE A 46 0.45 -3.35 -4.25
C PHE A 46 0.13 -3.13 -2.76
N ALA A 47 -1.15 -3.08 -2.40
CA ALA A 47 -1.56 -2.90 -1.01
C ALA A 47 -1.05 -4.03 -0.11
N ILE A 48 -1.13 -5.29 -0.55
CA ILE A 48 -0.62 -6.44 0.19
C ILE A 48 0.91 -6.37 0.32
N ILE A 49 1.62 -6.10 -0.79
CA ILE A 49 3.08 -6.05 -0.79
C ILE A 49 3.58 -4.95 0.15
N PHE A 50 3.06 -3.73 0.02
CA PHE A 50 3.54 -2.63 0.85
C PHE A 50 3.13 -2.76 2.32
N ALA A 51 1.95 -3.31 2.61
CA ALA A 51 1.52 -3.58 3.99
C ALA A 51 2.43 -4.56 4.73
N ILE A 52 3.14 -5.44 4.02
CA ILE A 52 4.12 -6.36 4.61
C ILE A 52 5.51 -5.73 4.61
N VAL A 53 5.94 -5.19 3.48
CA VAL A 53 7.32 -4.71 3.28
C VAL A 53 7.61 -3.49 4.14
N LEU A 54 6.75 -2.46 4.14
CA LEU A 54 7.06 -1.19 4.82
C LEU A 54 7.19 -1.35 6.34
N PRO A 55 6.27 -2.01 7.07
CA PRO A 55 6.44 -2.23 8.50
C PRO A 55 7.64 -3.13 8.83
N THR A 56 7.98 -4.08 7.96
CA THR A 56 9.15 -4.96 8.12
C THR A 56 10.46 -4.19 7.98
N VAL A 57 10.56 -3.32 6.97
CA VAL A 57 11.72 -2.44 6.75
C VAL A 57 11.86 -1.46 7.91
N ASN A 58 10.76 -0.85 8.38
CA ASN A 58 10.75 0.05 9.53
C ASN A 58 11.24 -0.65 10.81
N ALA A 59 10.72 -1.86 11.08
CA ALA A 59 11.14 -2.66 12.23
C ALA A 59 12.62 -3.05 12.18
N THR A 60 13.15 -3.30 10.99
CA THR A 60 14.57 -3.66 10.78
C THR A 60 15.48 -2.43 10.91
N GLY A 61 15.08 -1.30 10.34
CA GLY A 61 15.82 -0.04 10.42
C GLY A 61 15.99 0.45 11.86
N ASN A 62 14.95 0.32 12.69
CA ASN A 62 15.00 0.71 14.09
C ASN A 62 15.88 -0.19 14.96
N ARG A 63 16.08 -1.46 14.57
CA ARG A 63 17.02 -2.37 15.26
C ARG A 63 18.49 -2.06 14.99
N LYS A 64 18.81 -1.38 13.88
CA LYS A 64 20.19 -1.06 13.49
C LYS A 64 20.71 0.24 14.13
N LYS A 65 19.83 1.00 14.81
CA LYS A 65 20.12 2.29 15.45
C LYS A 65 20.28 2.21 16.97
N ASN A 66 20.11 1.02 17.55
CA ASN A 66 20.43 0.66 18.94
C ASN A 66 21.56 -0.39 18.92
#